data_AF-A0A6J1PZU7-F1
#
_entry.id   AF-A0A6J1PZU7-F1
#
_cell.length_a   1.000
_cell.length_b   1.000
_cell.length_c   1.000
_cell.angle_alpha   90.00
_cell.angle_beta   90.00
_cell.angle_gamma   90.00
#
_symmetry.space_group_name_H-M   'P 1'
#
loop_
_entity.id
_entity.type
_entity.pdbx_description
1 polymer ?
#
loop_
_entity_poly.entity_id
_entity_poly.type
_entity_poly.pdbx_seq_one_letter_code
_entity_poly.pdbx_strand_id
1 'polypeptide(L)'
;MDENVTPKRPETPESLETPESPETEAQDVSIQESNCSENSKDLSMESPLEDEQWLDILGNGQLKKRVVKKGEQNVKPQRGDICTVTIMGVLDSGKVVEEHVDKQIQTGDMEVVQGLDLTIVLMELGEIAVVVVDPRFAYGTRGTASIPSNATITYTVELKEIKEEPEIETLSINQRREIGNKKRERGNWFFMRKDVNHAILCYRRALQYLLIDDDTRWNKNEETETVSDTELQALLDDCVKVYNNLAAALIETDAYHSALDNVNKVLKYQPNNTKALYRKGKIFKIQGHYGKAYLTFLEALKINPELWSVKLELASLKEKMAKQNEKEKSLYAKMLGINKESDKPSKDVKVEDKSKIAKGILWTLLGASAVVVGMLVHRFAS
;
A
#
# COMPACT_ATOMS: atom_id res chain seq x y z
N MET A 1 -42.54 23.57 -41.15
CA MET A 1 -41.27 23.42 -41.88
C MET A 1 -40.17 23.31 -40.83
N ASP A 2 -39.88 22.20 -40.17
CA ASP A 2 -40.28 20.78 -40.22
C ASP A 2 -40.24 20.31 -38.75
N GLU A 3 -41.36 19.94 -38.13
CA GLU A 3 -41.84 18.56 -37.86
C GLU A 3 -40.73 17.63 -37.29
N ASN A 4 -40.56 17.41 -35.97
CA ASN A 4 -41.42 16.90 -34.88
C ASN A 4 -41.31 15.37 -34.67
N VAL A 5 -41.46 14.97 -33.39
CA VAL A 5 -41.90 13.66 -32.88
C VAL A 5 -40.85 12.61 -32.45
N THR A 6 -40.60 12.56 -31.13
CA THR A 6 -40.71 11.32 -30.32
C THR A 6 -42.12 11.31 -29.68
N PRO A 7 -42.60 10.27 -28.95
CA PRO A 7 -42.31 8.81 -28.90
C PRO A 7 -43.62 7.96 -28.96
N LYS A 8 -43.54 6.60 -28.98
CA LYS A 8 -44.38 5.66 -28.18
C LYS A 8 -44.29 4.18 -28.58
N ARG A 9 -44.46 3.34 -27.56
CA ARG A 9 -44.72 1.88 -27.53
C ARG A 9 -46.13 1.53 -28.05
N PRO A 10 -46.35 0.31 -28.57
CA PRO A 10 -47.45 -0.56 -28.10
C PRO A 10 -46.97 -2.03 -27.93
N GLU A 11 -47.30 -2.78 -26.87
CA GLU A 11 -48.54 -3.54 -26.60
C GLU A 11 -48.79 -4.75 -27.52
N THR A 12 -48.91 -5.92 -26.87
CA THR A 12 -49.30 -7.26 -27.36
C THR A 12 -50.82 -7.46 -27.42
N PRO A 13 -51.31 -8.41 -28.23
CA PRO A 13 -52.36 -9.37 -27.80
C PRO A 13 -52.04 -10.84 -28.18
N GLU A 14 -52.29 -11.82 -27.29
CA GLU A 14 -53.37 -12.87 -27.32
C GLU A 14 -53.39 -13.80 -28.56
N SER A 15 -53.66 -15.11 -28.53
CA SER A 15 -53.90 -16.19 -27.54
C SER A 15 -54.17 -17.52 -28.33
N LEU A 16 -54.38 -18.64 -27.60
CA LEU A 16 -54.97 -19.96 -28.01
C LEU A 16 -53.96 -20.99 -28.58
N GLU A 17 -53.86 -22.25 -28.13
CA GLU A 17 -54.70 -23.16 -27.33
C GLU A 17 -53.83 -24.33 -26.77
N THR A 18 -54.15 -24.80 -25.56
CA THR A 18 -53.80 -26.11 -24.95
C THR A 18 -55.08 -26.98 -24.94
N PRO A 19 -55.10 -28.33 -24.88
CA PRO A 19 -54.63 -29.17 -23.74
C PRO A 19 -54.05 -30.55 -24.22
N GLU A 20 -53.53 -31.51 -23.44
CA GLU A 20 -53.94 -32.12 -22.16
C GLU A 20 -52.75 -32.76 -21.41
N SER A 21 -52.87 -32.72 -20.09
CA SER A 21 -52.16 -33.43 -18.99
C SER A 21 -52.71 -34.89 -18.85
N PRO A 22 -52.31 -35.77 -17.88
CA PRO A 22 -51.76 -35.46 -16.55
C PRO A 22 -50.73 -36.41 -15.89
N GLU A 23 -50.11 -35.84 -14.83
CA GLU A 23 -49.76 -36.43 -13.50
C GLU A 23 -48.76 -37.61 -13.43
N THR A 24 -47.81 -37.71 -12.49
CA THR A 24 -47.88 -37.45 -11.04
C THR A 24 -46.46 -37.41 -10.41
N GLU A 25 -46.31 -36.52 -9.43
CA GLU A 25 -45.60 -36.58 -8.13
C GLU A 25 -44.24 -37.26 -7.88
N ALA A 26 -43.55 -36.63 -6.92
CA ALA A 26 -42.15 -36.75 -6.52
C ALA A 26 -41.88 -37.76 -5.39
N GLN A 27 -40.58 -38.06 -5.18
CA GLN A 27 -39.84 -38.52 -3.99
C GLN A 27 -38.76 -39.53 -4.44
N ASP A 28 -37.60 -39.76 -3.85
CA ASP A 28 -36.70 -39.17 -2.85
C ASP A 28 -35.49 -40.18 -2.78
N VAL A 29 -34.36 -39.80 -2.17
CA VAL A 29 -33.33 -40.69 -1.57
C VAL A 29 -32.26 -41.42 -2.43
N SER A 30 -31.04 -40.91 -2.28
CA SER A 30 -29.68 -41.49 -2.10
C SER A 30 -29.30 -42.96 -2.43
N ILE A 31 -28.14 -43.06 -3.12
CA ILE A 31 -26.90 -43.82 -2.79
C ILE A 31 -26.82 -45.37 -2.97
N GLN A 32 -25.76 -45.74 -3.73
CA GLN A 32 -24.86 -46.92 -3.70
C GLN A 32 -25.09 -48.19 -4.55
N GLU A 33 -24.11 -48.35 -5.47
CA GLU A 33 -23.22 -49.50 -5.73
C GLU A 33 -23.80 -50.89 -6.02
N SER A 34 -23.39 -51.48 -7.16
CA SER A 34 -22.62 -52.74 -7.20
C SER A 34 -22.32 -53.22 -8.64
N ASN A 35 -21.03 -53.51 -8.90
CA ASN A 35 -20.42 -54.65 -9.63
C ASN A 35 -21.03 -55.19 -10.94
N CYS A 36 -20.31 -55.66 -11.98
CA CYS A 36 -18.94 -56.16 -12.09
C CYS A 36 -18.56 -56.42 -13.58
N SER A 37 -17.25 -56.42 -13.83
CA SER A 37 -16.45 -57.32 -14.69
C SER A 37 -16.48 -57.27 -16.24
N GLU A 38 -15.35 -56.78 -16.77
CA GLU A 38 -14.31 -57.47 -17.58
C GLU A 38 -14.37 -57.60 -19.12
N ASN A 39 -13.21 -57.19 -19.68
CA ASN A 39 -12.50 -57.62 -20.89
C ASN A 39 -12.99 -57.15 -22.28
N SER A 40 -12.19 -56.30 -22.94
CA SER A 40 -11.07 -56.79 -23.77
C SER A 40 -10.26 -55.65 -24.38
N LYS A 41 -8.98 -55.93 -24.57
CA LYS A 41 -7.92 -55.07 -25.10
C LYS A 41 -8.25 -54.60 -26.52
N ASP A 42 -7.95 -53.34 -26.81
CA ASP A 42 -7.33 -53.03 -28.09
C ASP A 42 -6.21 -51.99 -27.94
N LEU A 43 -5.11 -52.28 -28.62
CA LEU A 43 -3.87 -51.53 -28.62
C LEU A 43 -3.97 -50.32 -29.54
N SER A 44 -3.11 -49.33 -29.24
CA SER A 44 -2.60 -48.31 -30.15
C SER A 44 -3.58 -47.25 -30.66
N MET A 45 -3.54 -46.11 -29.98
CA MET A 45 -3.06 -44.88 -30.62
C MET A 45 -2.49 -44.00 -29.51
N GLU A 46 -1.15 -44.01 -29.37
CA GLU A 46 -0.47 -42.85 -28.79
C GLU A 46 -0.87 -41.65 -29.64
N SER A 47 -1.69 -40.77 -29.06
CA SER A 47 -1.94 -39.46 -29.65
C SER A 47 -0.60 -38.73 -29.76
N PRO A 48 -0.30 -38.08 -30.89
CA PRO A 48 0.94 -37.34 -31.03
C PRO A 48 0.99 -36.22 -29.97
N LEU A 49 2.05 -36.24 -29.14
CA LEU A 49 2.63 -35.13 -28.39
C LEU A 49 1.82 -33.82 -28.44
N GLU A 50 1.01 -33.55 -27.41
CA GLU A 50 0.49 -32.21 -27.10
C GLU A 50 1.61 -31.34 -26.50
N ASP A 51 2.71 -31.19 -27.25
CA ASP A 51 3.79 -30.28 -26.89
C ASP A 51 3.59 -28.95 -27.66
N GLU A 52 3.90 -27.83 -26.98
CA GLU A 52 4.10 -26.47 -27.55
C GLU A 52 3.00 -25.39 -27.46
N GLN A 53 1.89 -25.58 -26.75
CA GLN A 53 0.95 -24.46 -26.60
C GLN A 53 1.38 -23.47 -25.51
N TRP A 54 1.54 -22.19 -25.88
CA TRP A 54 1.71 -21.11 -24.93
C TRP A 54 0.45 -20.96 -24.07
N LEU A 55 0.61 -21.01 -22.74
CA LEU A 55 -0.41 -20.64 -21.78
C LEU A 55 -0.40 -19.12 -21.59
N ASP A 56 -1.46 -18.44 -22.00
CA ASP A 56 -1.69 -17.04 -21.69
C ASP A 56 -2.33 -16.92 -20.30
N ILE A 57 -1.52 -16.56 -19.31
CA ILE A 57 -1.89 -16.60 -17.89
C ILE A 57 -3.01 -15.60 -17.57
N LEU A 58 -3.03 -14.46 -18.26
CA LEU A 58 -3.98 -13.37 -18.02
C LEU A 58 -5.04 -13.25 -19.13
N GLY A 59 -4.93 -14.03 -20.21
CA GLY A 59 -5.82 -14.00 -21.37
C GLY A 59 -5.70 -12.74 -22.23
N ASN A 60 -4.66 -11.93 -22.02
CA ASN A 60 -4.43 -10.66 -22.72
C ASN A 60 -3.08 -10.61 -23.48
N GLY A 61 -2.37 -11.73 -23.53
CA GLY A 61 -1.08 -11.89 -24.21
C GLY A 61 0.13 -11.25 -23.52
N GLN A 62 -0.06 -10.60 -22.35
CA GLN A 62 0.99 -9.85 -21.65
C GLN A 62 1.82 -10.71 -20.69
N LEU A 63 1.34 -11.90 -20.35
CA LEU A 63 2.07 -12.84 -19.51
C LEU A 63 1.83 -14.25 -20.03
N LYS A 64 2.85 -14.83 -20.67
CA LYS A 64 2.74 -16.13 -21.35
C LYS A 64 3.77 -17.10 -20.81
N LYS A 65 3.37 -18.34 -20.58
CA LYS A 65 4.22 -19.44 -20.09
C LYS A 65 4.22 -20.56 -21.12
N ARG A 66 5.38 -21.17 -21.36
CA ARG A 66 5.53 -22.41 -22.14
C ARG A 66 6.45 -23.35 -21.39
N VAL A 67 5.99 -24.57 -21.15
CA VAL A 67 6.79 -25.62 -20.51
C VAL A 67 7.84 -26.12 -21.51
N VAL A 68 9.10 -26.18 -21.08
CA VAL A 68 10.23 -26.75 -21.84
C VAL A 68 10.59 -28.14 -21.33
N LYS A 69 10.59 -28.31 -20.00
CA LYS A 69 10.74 -29.60 -19.34
C LYS A 69 9.60 -29.73 -18.33
N LYS A 70 8.81 -30.79 -18.47
CA LYS A 70 7.74 -31.10 -17.53
C LYS A 70 8.30 -31.43 -16.14
N GLY A 71 7.62 -30.97 -15.10
CA GLY A 71 7.97 -31.29 -13.72
C GLY A 71 7.46 -32.66 -13.26
N GLU A 72 7.68 -32.95 -11.98
CA GLU A 72 7.10 -34.06 -11.26
C GLU A 72 5.60 -33.81 -11.07
N GLN A 73 4.77 -34.78 -11.46
CA GLN A 73 3.33 -34.57 -11.62
C GLN A 73 2.65 -34.13 -10.30
N ASN A 74 1.86 -33.06 -10.39
CA ASN A 74 0.94 -32.55 -9.36
C ASN A 74 1.53 -31.90 -8.10
N VAL A 75 2.82 -31.56 -8.07
CA VAL A 75 3.39 -30.77 -6.96
C VAL A 75 3.61 -29.33 -7.42
N LYS A 76 2.75 -28.40 -6.97
CA LYS A 76 2.83 -26.97 -7.31
C LYS A 76 2.93 -26.11 -6.04
N PRO A 77 3.68 -25.00 -6.07
CA PRO A 77 3.76 -24.10 -4.93
C PRO A 77 2.40 -23.50 -4.57
N GLN A 78 2.12 -23.42 -3.28
CA GLN A 78 1.05 -22.61 -2.72
C GLN A 78 1.56 -21.20 -2.39
N ARG A 79 0.63 -20.27 -2.13
CA ARG A 79 0.97 -18.92 -1.69
C ARG A 79 1.61 -18.97 -0.30
N GLY A 80 2.81 -18.43 -0.17
CA GLY A 80 3.57 -18.41 1.08
C GLY A 80 4.75 -19.38 1.06
N ASP A 81 4.73 -20.40 0.21
CA ASP A 81 5.82 -21.37 0.08
C ASP A 81 7.15 -20.71 -0.29
N ILE A 82 8.22 -21.29 0.22
CA ILE A 82 9.60 -20.94 -0.10
C ILE A 82 10.04 -21.82 -1.27
N CYS A 83 10.21 -21.21 -2.43
CA CYS A 83 10.67 -21.88 -3.65
C CYS A 83 12.14 -21.59 -3.91
N THR A 84 12.91 -22.61 -4.26
CA THR A 84 14.25 -22.45 -4.82
C THR A 84 14.14 -22.47 -6.35
N VAL A 85 14.51 -21.37 -6.99
CA VAL A 85 14.39 -21.20 -8.45
C VAL A 85 15.70 -20.78 -9.10
N THR A 86 15.94 -21.26 -10.31
CA THR A 86 16.97 -20.71 -11.21
C THR A 86 16.27 -19.88 -12.28
N ILE A 87 16.69 -18.62 -12.44
CA ILE A 87 16.06 -17.64 -13.32
C ILE A 87 17.14 -17.06 -14.24
N MET A 88 16.85 -17.04 -15.54
CA MET A 88 17.64 -16.33 -16.54
C MET A 88 16.71 -15.44 -17.38
N GLY A 89 16.89 -14.12 -17.29
CA GLY A 89 16.12 -13.13 -18.05
C GLY A 89 16.91 -12.61 -19.25
N VAL A 90 16.30 -12.71 -20.44
CA VAL A 90 16.86 -12.21 -21.70
C VAL A 90 15.94 -11.18 -22.35
N LEU A 91 16.54 -10.17 -22.96
CA LEU A 91 15.83 -9.21 -23.83
C LEU A 91 15.59 -9.83 -25.22
N ASP A 92 14.68 -9.22 -25.99
CA ASP A 92 14.41 -9.61 -27.39
C ASP A 92 15.66 -9.56 -28.28
N SER A 93 16.67 -8.77 -27.90
CA SER A 93 17.97 -8.72 -28.58
C SER A 93 18.86 -9.95 -28.30
N GLY A 94 18.42 -10.88 -27.46
CA GLY A 94 19.19 -12.03 -26.98
C GLY A 94 20.18 -11.71 -25.84
N LYS A 95 20.21 -10.47 -25.34
CA LYS A 95 21.11 -10.07 -24.24
C LYS A 95 20.58 -10.57 -22.90
N VAL A 96 21.39 -11.32 -22.16
CA VAL A 96 21.11 -11.68 -20.75
C VAL A 96 21.21 -10.42 -19.87
N VAL A 97 20.16 -10.16 -19.09
CA VAL A 97 20.05 -8.97 -18.24
C VAL A 97 19.83 -9.28 -16.75
N GLU A 98 19.43 -10.51 -16.44
CA GLU A 98 19.19 -11.01 -15.10
C GLU A 98 19.55 -12.48 -15.05
N GLU A 99 20.29 -12.89 -14.03
CA GLU A 99 20.66 -14.28 -13.82
C GLU A 99 20.75 -14.55 -12.32
N HIS A 100 20.02 -15.57 -11.87
CA HIS A 100 19.96 -15.99 -10.49
C HIS A 100 19.94 -17.51 -10.42
N VAL A 101 20.95 -18.09 -9.76
CA VAL A 101 21.04 -19.53 -9.53
C VAL A 101 20.62 -19.82 -8.09
N ASP A 102 19.77 -20.83 -7.90
CA ASP A 102 19.29 -21.30 -6.59
C ASP A 102 18.76 -20.17 -5.68
N LYS A 103 18.05 -19.22 -6.29
CA LYS A 103 17.42 -18.11 -5.58
C LYS A 103 16.25 -18.63 -4.76
N GLN A 104 16.31 -18.45 -3.45
CA GLN A 104 15.15 -18.63 -2.61
C GLN A 104 14.24 -17.41 -2.66
N ILE A 105 12.99 -17.67 -3.02
CA ILE A 105 11.90 -16.70 -3.07
C ILE A 105 10.72 -17.23 -2.27
N GLN A 106 9.92 -16.33 -1.74
CA GLN A 106 8.65 -16.68 -1.13
C GLN A 106 7.52 -16.26 -2.07
N THR A 107 6.66 -17.20 -2.44
CA THR A 107 5.60 -16.97 -3.44
C THR A 107 4.57 -15.98 -2.92
N GLY A 108 4.26 -14.96 -3.75
CA GLY A 108 3.29 -13.92 -3.39
C GLY A 108 3.85 -12.77 -2.54
N ASP A 109 5.14 -12.80 -2.20
CA ASP A 109 5.83 -11.76 -1.43
C ASP A 109 6.59 -10.75 -2.32
N MET A 110 6.43 -10.84 -3.65
CA MET A 110 7.01 -9.91 -4.62
C MET A 110 8.55 -9.83 -4.55
N GLU A 111 9.22 -10.94 -4.21
CA GLU A 111 10.71 -10.99 -4.15
C GLU A 111 11.37 -11.01 -5.54
N VAL A 112 10.59 -11.30 -6.57
CA VAL A 112 10.93 -11.22 -8.00
C VAL A 112 9.99 -10.22 -8.70
N VAL A 113 10.11 -10.05 -10.01
CA VAL A 113 9.14 -9.25 -10.78
C VAL A 113 7.76 -9.90 -10.73
N GLN A 114 6.71 -9.09 -10.79
CA GLN A 114 5.32 -9.52 -10.60
C GLN A 114 4.94 -10.67 -11.55
N GLY A 115 5.39 -10.63 -12.81
CA GLY A 115 5.10 -11.67 -13.79
C GLY A 115 5.65 -13.04 -13.38
N LEU A 116 6.84 -13.09 -12.77
CA LEU A 116 7.42 -14.33 -12.27
C LEU A 116 6.67 -14.82 -11.03
N ASP A 117 6.32 -13.93 -10.10
CA ASP A 117 5.57 -14.28 -8.88
C ASP A 117 4.20 -14.90 -9.22
N LEU A 118 3.54 -14.39 -10.27
CA LEU A 118 2.28 -14.95 -10.81
C LEU A 118 2.46 -16.25 -11.59
N THR A 119 3.64 -16.51 -12.16
CA THR A 119 3.89 -17.68 -13.01
C THR A 119 4.41 -18.87 -12.24
N ILE A 120 5.27 -18.66 -11.23
CA ILE A 120 5.93 -19.74 -10.49
C ILE A 120 4.93 -20.62 -9.74
N VAL A 121 3.82 -20.06 -9.25
CA VAL A 121 2.72 -20.83 -8.64
C VAL A 121 1.98 -21.75 -9.63
N LEU A 122 2.18 -21.55 -10.94
CA LEU A 122 1.64 -22.40 -12.00
C LEU A 122 2.65 -23.45 -12.50
N MET A 123 3.87 -23.47 -11.95
CA MET A 123 4.90 -24.43 -12.29
C MET A 123 4.82 -25.67 -11.41
N GLU A 124 5.21 -26.81 -11.97
CA GLU A 124 5.41 -28.06 -11.22
C GLU A 124 6.85 -28.17 -10.69
N LEU A 125 7.04 -28.88 -9.58
CA LEU A 125 8.38 -29.16 -9.04
C LEU A 125 9.26 -29.82 -10.11
N GLY A 126 10.48 -29.32 -10.33
CA GLY A 126 11.39 -29.79 -11.38
C GLY A 126 11.07 -29.28 -12.79
N GLU A 127 10.02 -28.48 -12.98
CA GLU A 127 9.64 -27.90 -14.26
C GLU A 127 10.64 -26.82 -14.71
N ILE A 128 10.99 -26.84 -16.00
CA ILE A 128 11.67 -25.73 -16.68
C ILE A 128 10.67 -25.09 -17.65
N ALA A 129 10.43 -23.80 -17.50
CA ALA A 129 9.51 -23.04 -18.34
C ALA A 129 10.17 -21.79 -18.92
N VAL A 130 9.70 -21.41 -20.11
CA VAL A 130 9.95 -20.10 -20.69
C VAL A 130 8.75 -19.20 -20.42
N VAL A 131 8.99 -18.01 -19.88
CA VAL A 131 7.97 -17.04 -19.48
C VAL A 131 8.23 -15.71 -20.16
N VAL A 132 7.30 -15.26 -21.00
CA VAL A 132 7.37 -13.93 -21.63
C VAL A 132 6.57 -12.95 -20.77
N VAL A 133 7.26 -11.93 -20.26
CA VAL A 133 6.73 -10.96 -19.32
C VAL A 133 6.72 -9.56 -19.95
N ASP A 134 5.53 -9.03 -20.18
CA ASP A 134 5.31 -7.64 -20.60
C ASP A 134 5.92 -6.66 -19.58
N PRO A 135 6.42 -5.48 -20.04
CA PRO A 135 7.06 -4.53 -19.15
C PRO A 135 6.24 -4.16 -17.92
N ARG A 136 4.89 -4.11 -18.02
CA ARG A 136 4.01 -3.79 -16.90
C ARG A 136 4.17 -4.74 -15.71
N PHE A 137 4.49 -6.01 -15.97
CA PHE A 137 4.70 -7.05 -14.97
C PHE A 137 6.19 -7.32 -14.68
N ALA A 138 7.09 -6.60 -15.36
CA ALA A 138 8.54 -6.64 -15.20
C ALA A 138 9.07 -5.33 -14.57
N TYR A 139 9.87 -4.56 -15.32
CA TYR A 139 10.51 -3.33 -14.84
C TYR A 139 9.82 -2.04 -15.32
N GLY A 140 8.75 -2.14 -16.10
CA GLY A 140 7.90 -1.04 -16.53
C GLY A 140 8.64 0.08 -17.26
N THR A 141 8.07 1.29 -17.20
CA THR A 141 8.61 2.49 -17.86
C THR A 141 9.94 2.96 -17.30
N ARG A 142 10.38 2.43 -16.16
CA ARG A 142 11.63 2.86 -15.52
C ARG A 142 12.84 2.00 -15.88
N GLY A 143 12.64 0.74 -16.25
CA GLY A 143 13.75 -0.18 -16.51
C GLY A 143 14.72 -0.31 -15.31
N THR A 144 15.97 -0.66 -15.58
CA THR A 144 17.12 -0.63 -14.67
C THR A 144 18.35 -0.12 -15.44
N ALA A 145 19.55 -0.18 -14.84
CA ALA A 145 20.78 0.14 -15.57
C ALA A 145 21.06 -0.85 -16.73
N SER A 146 20.67 -2.12 -16.57
CA SER A 146 20.86 -3.17 -17.58
C SER A 146 19.65 -3.38 -18.48
N ILE A 147 18.46 -2.96 -18.03
CA ILE A 147 17.17 -3.24 -18.66
C ILE A 147 16.55 -1.93 -19.15
N PRO A 148 16.31 -1.77 -20.45
CA PRO A 148 15.67 -0.56 -20.98
C PRO A 148 14.27 -0.30 -20.40
N SER A 149 13.83 0.95 -20.52
CA SER A 149 12.43 1.32 -20.27
C SER A 149 11.50 0.52 -21.18
N ASN A 150 10.36 0.07 -20.64
CA ASN A 150 9.33 -0.68 -21.38
C ASN A 150 9.88 -1.91 -22.12
N ALA A 151 10.88 -2.58 -21.56
CA ALA A 151 11.43 -3.81 -22.12
C ALA A 151 10.60 -5.04 -21.74
N THR A 152 10.18 -5.82 -22.74
CA THR A 152 9.70 -7.19 -22.55
C THR A 152 10.88 -8.07 -22.19
N ILE A 153 10.69 -8.97 -21.24
CA ILE A 153 11.74 -9.91 -20.83
C ILE A 153 11.21 -11.32 -20.99
N THR A 154 12.00 -12.16 -21.66
CA THR A 154 11.77 -13.59 -21.72
C THR A 154 12.63 -14.25 -20.68
N TYR A 155 12.00 -14.93 -19.73
CA TYR A 155 12.66 -15.65 -18.66
C TYR A 155 12.70 -17.15 -18.96
N THR A 156 13.82 -17.79 -18.69
CA THR A 156 13.88 -19.24 -18.45
C THR A 156 13.89 -19.44 -16.94
N VAL A 157 12.93 -20.21 -16.43
CA VAL A 157 12.76 -20.47 -14.99
C VAL A 157 12.76 -21.97 -14.75
N GLU A 158 13.58 -22.43 -13.82
CA GLU A 158 13.58 -23.78 -13.28
C GLU A 158 13.12 -23.75 -11.83
N LEU A 159 12.07 -24.49 -11.50
CA LEU A 159 11.59 -24.67 -10.14
C LEU A 159 12.26 -25.91 -9.53
N LYS A 160 13.20 -25.73 -8.61
CA LYS A 160 14.03 -26.84 -8.08
C LYS A 160 13.51 -27.44 -6.79
N GLU A 161 12.93 -26.62 -5.92
CA GLU A 161 12.50 -27.05 -4.58
C GLU A 161 11.32 -26.21 -4.12
N ILE A 162 10.43 -26.83 -3.33
CA ILE A 162 9.30 -26.19 -2.66
C ILE A 162 9.37 -26.58 -1.18
N LYS A 163 9.32 -25.58 -0.30
CA LYS A 163 9.26 -25.75 1.16
C LYS A 163 8.10 -24.92 1.70
N GLU A 164 7.40 -25.45 2.70
CA GLU A 164 6.38 -24.68 3.40
C GLU A 164 7.00 -23.52 4.17
N GLU A 165 6.23 -22.44 4.34
CA GLU A 165 6.64 -21.33 5.20
C GLU A 165 6.72 -21.80 6.66
N PRO A 166 7.85 -21.62 7.35
CA PRO A 166 7.93 -21.93 8.77
C PRO A 166 7.00 -21.00 9.56
N GLU A 167 6.33 -21.55 10.58
CA GLU A 167 5.57 -20.75 11.52
C GLU A 167 6.47 -19.70 12.17
N ILE A 168 6.06 -18.43 12.16
CA ILE A 168 6.89 -17.31 12.66
C ILE A 168 7.35 -17.53 14.11
N GLU A 169 6.53 -18.22 14.90
CA GLU A 169 6.78 -18.56 16.31
C GLU A 169 7.91 -19.57 16.51
N THR A 170 8.26 -20.33 15.47
CA THR A 170 9.33 -21.34 15.48
C THR A 170 10.68 -20.77 15.06
N LEU A 171 10.70 -19.53 14.57
CA LEU A 171 11.92 -18.86 14.08
C LEU A 171 12.66 -18.17 15.22
N SER A 172 14.00 -18.26 15.20
CA SER A 172 14.85 -17.48 16.12
C SER A 172 14.78 -15.98 15.82
N ILE A 173 15.19 -15.14 16.77
CA ILE A 173 15.22 -13.67 16.58
C ILE A 173 16.06 -13.31 15.37
N ASN A 174 17.22 -13.95 15.24
CA ASN A 174 18.15 -13.68 14.15
C ASN A 174 17.53 -14.02 12.79
N GLN A 175 16.84 -15.16 12.67
CA GLN A 175 16.13 -15.54 11.45
C GLN A 175 15.00 -14.57 11.12
N ARG A 176 14.17 -14.19 12.11
CA ARG A 176 13.11 -13.19 11.91
C ARG A 176 13.65 -11.84 11.46
N ARG A 177 14.75 -11.39 12.06
CA ARG A 177 15.44 -10.17 11.66
C ARG A 177 15.97 -10.25 10.25
N GLU A 178 16.59 -11.36 9.88
CA GLU A 178 17.09 -11.58 8.53
C GLU A 178 15.96 -11.52 7.49
N ILE A 179 14.89 -12.29 7.70
CA ILE A 179 13.73 -12.32 6.81
C ILE A 179 13.05 -10.94 6.76
N GLY A 180 12.75 -10.34 7.91
CA GLY A 180 12.13 -9.03 7.99
C GLY A 180 12.94 -7.93 7.31
N ASN A 181 14.27 -7.93 7.47
CA ASN A 181 15.14 -6.98 6.79
C ASN A 181 15.23 -7.24 5.28
N LYS A 182 15.25 -8.49 4.84
CA LYS A 182 15.19 -8.85 3.41
C LYS A 182 13.91 -8.28 2.77
N LYS A 183 12.75 -8.46 3.42
CA LYS A 183 11.46 -7.88 2.96
C LYS A 183 11.49 -6.34 2.98
N ARG A 184 12.08 -5.72 4.02
CA ARG A 184 12.27 -4.26 4.09
C ARG A 184 13.11 -3.75 2.92
N GLU A 185 14.20 -4.43 2.58
CA GLU A 185 15.08 -4.04 1.48
C GLU A 185 14.40 -4.19 0.13
N ARG A 186 13.60 -5.25 -0.04
CA ARG A 186 12.74 -5.39 -1.21
C ARG A 186 11.71 -4.26 -1.31
N GLY A 187 11.09 -3.88 -0.20
CA GLY A 187 10.20 -2.72 -0.14
C GLY A 187 10.91 -1.41 -0.53
N ASN A 188 12.15 -1.21 -0.07
CA ASN A 188 12.96 -0.05 -0.47
C ASN A 188 13.22 -0.03 -1.98
N TRP A 189 13.49 -1.19 -2.56
CA TRP A 189 13.69 -1.32 -4.00
C TRP A 189 12.46 -0.86 -4.78
N PHE A 190 11.25 -1.31 -4.41
CA PHE A 190 10.00 -0.85 -5.03
C PHE A 190 9.72 0.64 -4.77
N PHE A 191 9.98 1.13 -3.55
CA PHE A 191 9.77 2.53 -3.19
C PHE A 191 10.63 3.48 -4.02
N MET A 192 11.92 3.15 -4.22
CA MET A 192 12.83 3.91 -5.09
C MET A 192 12.34 3.94 -6.54
N ARG A 193 11.61 2.89 -6.94
CA ARG A 193 10.96 2.75 -8.25
C ARG A 193 9.60 3.45 -8.35
N LYS A 194 9.14 4.14 -7.31
CA LYS A 194 7.82 4.80 -7.24
C LYS A 194 6.66 3.81 -7.38
N ASP A 195 6.95 2.53 -7.19
CA ASP A 195 5.95 1.50 -7.06
C ASP A 195 5.57 1.36 -5.58
N VAL A 196 4.73 2.29 -5.15
CA VAL A 196 4.45 2.46 -3.72
C VAL A 196 3.59 1.34 -3.17
N ASN A 197 2.72 0.74 -4.00
CA ASN A 197 1.83 -0.34 -3.56
C ASN A 197 2.61 -1.61 -3.22
N HIS A 198 3.51 -2.05 -4.11
CA HIS A 198 4.38 -3.19 -3.82
C HIS A 198 5.32 -2.91 -2.65
N ALA A 199 5.82 -1.67 -2.51
CA ALA A 199 6.61 -1.28 -1.33
C ALA A 199 5.83 -1.46 -0.02
N ILE A 200 4.57 -1.00 0.03
CA ILE A 200 3.69 -1.15 1.20
C ILE A 200 3.48 -2.63 1.54
N LEU A 201 3.25 -3.49 0.54
CA LEU A 201 3.10 -4.93 0.74
C LEU A 201 4.35 -5.54 1.38
N CYS A 202 5.53 -5.25 0.83
CA CYS A 202 6.80 -5.74 1.38
C CYS A 202 7.06 -5.23 2.81
N TYR A 203 6.75 -3.96 3.11
CA TYR A 203 6.91 -3.43 4.47
C TYR A 203 5.94 -4.04 5.48
N ARG A 204 4.68 -4.29 5.09
CA ARG A 204 3.71 -5.00 5.93
C ARG A 204 4.18 -6.41 6.22
N ARG A 205 4.68 -7.11 5.19
CA ARG A 205 5.24 -8.45 5.34
C ARG A 205 6.48 -8.45 6.23
N ALA A 206 7.37 -7.47 6.09
CA ALA A 206 8.51 -7.29 6.99
C ALA A 206 8.08 -7.15 8.46
N LEU A 207 7.02 -6.37 8.74
CA LEU A 207 6.50 -6.20 10.10
C LEU A 207 5.93 -7.50 10.69
N GLN A 208 5.37 -8.41 9.89
CA GLN A 208 4.89 -9.69 10.42
C GLN A 208 6.02 -10.50 11.06
N TYR A 209 7.22 -10.48 10.48
CA TYR A 209 8.39 -11.14 11.06
C TYR A 209 9.04 -10.32 12.18
N LEU A 210 8.96 -9.00 12.17
CA LEU A 210 9.67 -8.17 13.14
C LEU A 210 8.85 -7.83 14.40
N LEU A 211 7.52 -7.81 14.31
CA LEU A 211 6.67 -7.45 15.45
C LEU A 211 6.60 -8.58 16.47
N ILE A 212 6.70 -8.21 17.73
CA ILE A 212 6.33 -9.07 18.85
C ILE A 212 5.00 -8.51 19.35
N ASP A 213 3.95 -9.33 19.32
CA ASP A 213 2.68 -9.02 19.96
C ASP A 213 2.64 -9.65 21.36
N ASP A 214 1.87 -9.06 22.28
CA ASP A 214 1.78 -9.54 23.67
C ASP A 214 1.22 -10.98 23.74
N ASP A 215 0.45 -11.40 22.72
CA ASP A 215 -0.12 -12.75 22.59
C ASP A 215 0.80 -13.76 21.87
N THR A 216 1.86 -13.31 21.20
CA THR A 216 2.81 -14.24 20.54
C THR A 216 3.71 -14.89 21.56
N ARG A 217 3.35 -16.11 21.97
CA ARG A 217 4.23 -16.99 22.76
C ARG A 217 5.47 -17.32 21.92
N TRP A 218 6.55 -16.64 22.22
CA TRP A 218 7.84 -16.71 21.54
C TRP A 218 8.49 -18.09 21.70
N ASN A 219 9.07 -18.63 20.62
CA ASN A 219 9.87 -19.86 20.58
C ASN A 219 9.20 -21.05 21.30
N LYS A 220 8.09 -21.58 20.73
CA LYS A 220 7.41 -22.78 21.27
C LYS A 220 8.29 -24.03 21.33
N ASN A 221 9.43 -24.04 20.62
CA ASN A 221 10.27 -25.23 20.43
C ASN A 221 11.42 -25.32 21.44
N GLU A 222 11.80 -24.22 22.11
CA GLU A 222 12.86 -24.22 23.10
C GLU A 222 12.35 -23.63 24.42
N GLU A 223 12.15 -24.50 25.42
CA GLU A 223 11.70 -24.13 26.77
C GLU A 223 12.66 -23.17 27.51
N THR A 224 13.83 -22.85 26.96
CA THR A 224 14.96 -22.27 27.69
C THR A 224 15.71 -21.13 27.00
N GLU A 225 15.34 -20.69 25.79
CA GLU A 225 16.06 -19.59 25.14
C GLU A 225 15.65 -18.25 25.78
N THR A 226 16.39 -17.83 26.81
CA THR A 226 16.25 -16.50 27.41
C THR A 226 16.70 -15.46 26.40
N VAL A 227 15.76 -14.86 25.69
CA VAL A 227 16.01 -13.73 24.79
C VAL A 227 16.71 -12.63 25.56
N SER A 228 17.85 -12.17 25.04
CA SER A 228 18.54 -11.03 25.65
C SER A 228 17.81 -9.73 25.35
N ASP A 229 17.83 -8.80 26.31
CA ASP A 229 17.31 -7.44 26.10
C ASP A 229 17.96 -6.76 24.88
N THR A 230 19.21 -7.12 24.56
CA THR A 230 19.94 -6.59 23.40
C THR A 230 19.36 -7.09 22.07
N GLU A 231 18.95 -8.34 21.99
CA GLU A 231 18.31 -8.90 20.79
C GLU A 231 16.91 -8.33 20.58
N LEU A 232 16.16 -8.19 21.67
CA LEU A 232 14.85 -7.54 21.65
C LEU A 232 14.95 -6.08 21.17
N GLN A 233 15.93 -5.34 21.69
CA GLN A 233 16.19 -3.97 21.25
C GLN A 233 16.58 -3.91 19.77
N ALA A 234 17.41 -4.84 19.28
CA ALA A 234 17.80 -4.89 17.88
C ALA A 234 16.60 -5.17 16.94
N LEU A 235 15.67 -6.03 17.37
CA LEU A 235 14.43 -6.30 16.65
C LEU A 235 13.51 -5.05 16.62
N LEU A 236 13.39 -4.35 17.75
CA LEU A 236 12.64 -3.09 17.85
C LEU A 236 13.24 -2.01 16.94
N ASP A 237 14.56 -1.91 16.88
CA ASP A 237 15.25 -0.96 15.99
C ASP A 237 14.96 -1.25 14.51
N ASP A 238 14.91 -2.53 14.13
CA ASP A 238 14.53 -2.95 12.78
C ASP A 238 13.05 -2.66 12.50
N CYS A 239 12.15 -2.92 13.45
CA CYS A 239 10.74 -2.51 13.39
C CYS A 239 10.58 -1.01 13.12
N VAL A 240 11.30 -0.17 13.87
CA VAL A 240 11.24 1.29 13.74
C VAL A 240 11.67 1.75 12.35
N LYS A 241 12.68 1.11 11.75
CA LYS A 241 13.09 1.38 10.35
C LYS A 241 11.95 1.06 9.38
N VAL A 242 11.29 -0.10 9.55
CA VAL A 242 10.17 -0.50 8.68
C VAL A 242 8.98 0.43 8.83
N TYR A 243 8.57 0.78 10.06
CA TYR A 243 7.48 1.72 10.29
C TYR A 243 7.73 3.08 9.67
N ASN A 244 8.97 3.57 9.75
CA ASN A 244 9.37 4.82 9.09
C ASN A 244 9.25 4.74 7.56
N ASN A 245 9.64 3.61 6.96
CA ASN A 245 9.55 3.43 5.51
C ASN A 245 8.11 3.23 5.04
N LEU A 246 7.31 2.45 5.79
CA LEU A 246 5.88 2.27 5.55
C LEU A 246 5.13 3.59 5.66
N ALA A 247 5.42 4.42 6.67
CA ALA A 247 4.85 5.76 6.78
C ALA A 247 5.21 6.64 5.57
N ALA A 248 6.45 6.56 5.07
CA ALA A 248 6.84 7.29 3.86
C ALA A 248 6.02 6.85 2.64
N ALA A 249 5.83 5.53 2.47
CA ALA A 249 5.03 4.98 1.39
C ALA A 249 3.56 5.39 1.50
N LEU A 250 2.96 5.31 2.69
CA LEU A 250 1.56 5.71 2.92
C LEU A 250 1.31 7.21 2.70
N ILE A 251 2.31 8.07 2.95
CA ILE A 251 2.23 9.50 2.62
C ILE A 251 2.12 9.71 1.11
N GLU A 252 2.83 8.92 0.29
CA GLU A 252 2.78 9.04 -1.17
C GLU A 252 1.47 8.48 -1.76
N THR A 253 0.72 7.67 -1.02
CA THR A 253 -0.63 7.18 -1.40
C THR A 253 -1.77 7.94 -0.72
N ASP A 254 -1.47 9.10 -0.12
CA ASP A 254 -2.43 9.96 0.60
C ASP A 254 -3.17 9.30 1.78
N ALA A 255 -2.68 8.14 2.24
CA ALA A 255 -3.24 7.40 3.39
C ALA A 255 -2.75 7.99 4.72
N TYR A 256 -3.07 9.28 4.96
CA TYR A 256 -2.48 10.07 6.04
C TYR A 256 -2.79 9.57 7.46
N HIS A 257 -3.97 9.00 7.69
CA HIS A 257 -4.31 8.44 9.00
C HIS A 257 -3.41 7.26 9.33
N SER A 258 -3.34 6.26 8.45
CA SER A 258 -2.46 5.11 8.61
C SER A 258 -0.99 5.54 8.66
N ALA A 259 -0.59 6.55 7.91
CA ALA A 259 0.77 7.10 8.00
C ALA A 259 1.05 7.68 9.40
N LEU A 260 0.12 8.45 9.99
CA LEU A 260 0.25 8.98 11.35
C LEU A 260 0.33 7.86 12.39
N ASP A 261 -0.46 6.80 12.26
CA ASP A 261 -0.41 5.66 13.18
C ASP A 261 0.98 5.02 13.19
N ASN A 262 1.56 4.78 12.01
CA ASN A 262 2.91 4.24 11.88
C ASN A 262 3.98 5.21 12.42
N VAL A 263 3.82 6.52 12.20
CA VAL A 263 4.72 7.54 12.74
C VAL A 263 4.63 7.61 14.27
N ASN A 264 3.44 7.54 14.84
CA ASN A 264 3.25 7.53 16.30
C ASN A 264 3.84 6.27 16.92
N LYS A 265 3.76 5.11 16.26
CA LYS A 265 4.47 3.89 16.69
C LYS A 265 5.98 4.12 16.74
N VAL A 266 6.58 4.76 15.73
CA VAL A 266 8.01 5.13 15.78
C VAL A 266 8.31 6.04 16.95
N LEU A 267 7.52 7.10 17.16
CA LEU A 267 7.75 8.08 18.22
C LEU A 267 7.48 7.52 19.62
N LYS A 268 6.68 6.45 19.75
CA LYS A 268 6.49 5.71 21.01
C LYS A 268 7.81 5.08 21.47
N TYR A 269 8.57 4.47 20.55
CA TYR A 269 9.84 3.80 20.88
C TYR A 269 11.05 4.74 20.79
N GLN A 270 11.03 5.68 19.84
CA GLN A 270 12.10 6.66 19.62
C GLN A 270 11.51 8.07 19.54
N PRO A 271 11.22 8.72 20.69
CA PRO A 271 10.61 10.06 20.74
C PRO A 271 11.42 11.13 19.99
N ASN A 272 12.74 10.97 19.96
CA ASN A 272 13.66 11.91 19.30
C ASN A 272 13.96 11.54 17.83
N ASN A 273 13.17 10.65 17.20
CA ASN A 273 13.41 10.27 15.81
C ASN A 273 13.06 11.42 14.84
N THR A 274 14.10 12.10 14.34
CA THR A 274 13.94 13.27 13.46
C THR A 274 13.18 12.95 12.17
N LYS A 275 13.36 11.75 11.59
CA LYS A 275 12.66 11.35 10.36
C LYS A 275 11.16 11.19 10.60
N ALA A 276 10.77 10.60 11.74
CA ALA A 276 9.38 10.44 12.13
C ALA A 276 8.72 11.79 12.45
N LEU A 277 9.39 12.67 13.20
CA LEU A 277 8.89 14.03 13.46
C LEU A 277 8.71 14.83 12.17
N TYR A 278 9.68 14.77 11.25
CA TYR A 278 9.55 15.40 9.93
C TYR A 278 8.33 14.89 9.16
N ARG A 279 8.11 13.56 9.13
CA ARG A 279 6.94 12.95 8.49
C ARG A 279 5.63 13.38 9.14
N LYS A 280 5.57 13.41 10.48
CA LYS A 280 4.40 13.90 11.25
C LYS A 280 4.06 15.35 10.89
N GLY A 281 5.06 16.23 10.89
CA GLY A 281 4.92 17.63 10.49
C GLY A 281 4.43 17.77 9.05
N LYS A 282 4.99 16.98 8.12
CA LYS A 282 4.56 16.94 6.71
C LYS A 282 3.09 16.53 6.58
N ILE A 283 2.65 15.50 7.31
CA ILE A 283 1.26 15.06 7.29
C ILE A 283 0.32 16.16 7.82
N PHE A 284 0.62 16.77 8.97
CA PHE A 284 -0.18 17.88 9.50
C PHE A 284 -0.23 19.08 8.55
N LYS A 285 0.87 19.39 7.87
CA LYS A 285 0.90 20.45 6.85
C LYS A 285 -0.05 20.14 5.70
N ILE A 286 -0.08 18.90 5.23
CA ILE A 286 -0.95 18.47 4.13
C ILE A 286 -2.42 18.50 4.56
N GLN A 287 -2.73 18.07 5.78
CA GLN A 287 -4.07 18.12 6.36
C GLN A 287 -4.56 19.55 6.72
N GLY A 288 -3.73 20.58 6.53
CA GLY A 288 -4.09 21.96 6.86
C GLY A 288 -3.96 22.33 8.35
N HIS A 289 -3.48 21.41 9.19
CA HIS A 289 -3.23 21.65 10.61
C HIS A 289 -1.90 22.40 10.82
N TYR A 290 -1.78 23.61 10.28
CA TYR A 290 -0.51 24.35 10.21
C TYR A 290 0.12 24.64 11.59
N GLY A 291 -0.69 24.93 12.61
CA GLY A 291 -0.18 25.15 13.97
C GLY A 291 0.48 23.88 14.54
N LYS A 292 -0.16 22.71 14.39
CA LYS A 292 0.41 21.42 14.81
C LYS A 292 1.69 21.11 14.01
N ALA A 293 1.66 21.32 12.70
CA ALA A 293 2.83 21.12 11.84
C ALA A 293 4.02 21.98 12.28
N TYR A 294 3.78 23.26 12.56
CA TYR A 294 4.81 24.21 13.00
C TYR A 294 5.47 23.76 14.31
N LEU A 295 4.67 23.37 15.31
CA LEU A 295 5.18 22.88 16.59
C LEU A 295 6.00 21.60 16.43
N THR A 296 5.51 20.63 15.65
CA THR A 296 6.23 19.37 15.38
C THR A 296 7.55 19.60 14.65
N PHE A 297 7.61 20.55 13.72
CA PHE A 297 8.87 20.90 13.04
C PHE A 297 9.86 21.63 13.97
N LEU A 298 9.38 22.44 14.92
CA LEU A 298 10.24 23.00 15.95
C LEU A 298 10.82 21.92 16.86
N GLU A 299 10.05 20.91 17.24
CA GLU A 299 10.55 19.74 17.98
C GLU A 299 11.67 19.03 17.19
N ALA A 300 11.49 18.84 15.88
CA ALA A 300 12.52 18.25 15.02
C ALA A 300 13.81 19.09 15.00
N LEU A 301 13.72 20.43 14.93
CA LEU A 301 14.89 21.33 14.96
C LEU A 301 15.56 21.41 16.34
N LYS A 302 14.83 21.20 17.44
CA LYS A 302 15.46 21.10 18.77
C LYS A 302 16.43 19.93 18.85
N ILE A 303 16.12 18.83 18.15
CA ILE A 303 16.96 17.63 18.10
C ILE A 303 18.08 17.79 17.08
N ASN A 304 17.78 18.28 15.89
CA ASN A 304 18.77 18.53 14.84
C ASN A 304 18.60 19.95 14.25
N PRO A 305 19.37 20.94 14.76
CA PRO A 305 19.27 22.33 14.33
C PRO A 305 19.65 22.58 12.87
N GLU A 306 20.42 21.66 12.25
CA GLU A 306 20.95 21.82 10.89
C GLU A 306 20.05 21.22 9.81
N LEU A 307 18.85 20.75 10.15
CA LEU A 307 17.92 20.18 9.19
C LEU A 307 17.35 21.25 8.23
N TRP A 308 18.05 21.49 7.12
CA TRP A 308 17.64 22.45 6.09
C TRP A 308 16.24 22.17 5.53
N SER A 309 15.90 20.90 5.35
CA SER A 309 14.56 20.48 4.89
C SER A 309 13.45 20.96 5.83
N VAL A 310 13.67 20.96 7.14
CA VAL A 310 12.70 21.46 8.13
C VAL A 310 12.65 22.99 8.13
N LYS A 311 13.81 23.67 8.01
CA LYS A 311 13.88 25.13 7.91
C LYS A 311 13.04 25.65 6.73
N LEU A 312 13.15 25.00 5.56
CA LEU A 312 12.32 25.30 4.38
C LEU A 312 10.82 25.08 4.66
N GLU A 313 10.48 23.98 5.32
CA GLU A 313 9.08 23.67 5.65
C GLU A 313 8.45 24.68 6.61
N LEU A 314 9.21 25.15 7.61
CA LEU A 314 8.78 26.20 8.53
C LEU A 314 8.57 27.54 7.83
N ALA A 315 9.44 27.91 6.89
CA ALA A 315 9.26 29.12 6.08
C ALA A 315 7.96 29.05 5.26
N SER A 316 7.72 27.93 4.58
CA SER A 316 6.49 27.69 3.83
C SER A 316 5.24 27.72 4.74
N LEU A 317 5.33 27.15 5.95
CA LEU A 317 4.24 27.18 6.92
C LEU A 317 3.91 28.59 7.42
N LYS A 318 4.92 29.41 7.70
CA LYS A 318 4.71 30.81 8.14
C LYS A 318 3.92 31.59 7.08
N GLU A 319 4.27 31.43 5.81
CA GLU A 319 3.55 32.05 4.71
C GLU A 319 2.09 31.57 4.64
N LYS A 320 1.86 30.25 4.74
CA LYS A 320 0.50 29.68 4.73
C LYS A 320 -0.36 30.18 5.90
N MET A 321 0.20 30.22 7.10
CA MET A 321 -0.49 30.73 8.29
C MET A 321 -0.79 32.23 8.18
N ALA A 322 0.13 33.03 7.64
CA ALA A 322 -0.09 34.45 7.41
C ALA A 322 -1.24 34.68 6.42
N LYS A 323 -1.26 33.95 5.29
CA LYS A 323 -2.35 34.00 4.31
C LYS A 323 -3.69 33.56 4.90
N GLN A 324 -3.69 32.52 5.72
CA GLN A 324 -4.91 32.06 6.39
C GLN A 324 -5.43 33.12 7.37
N ASN A 325 -4.56 33.71 8.20
CA ASN A 325 -4.92 34.76 9.14
C ASN A 325 -5.45 36.02 8.43
N GLU A 326 -4.86 36.41 7.29
CA GLU A 326 -5.36 37.52 6.47
C GLU A 326 -6.77 37.24 5.92
N LYS A 327 -7.00 36.03 5.39
CA LYS A 327 -8.32 35.59 4.92
C LYS A 327 -9.36 35.57 6.05
N GLU A 328 -8.99 35.03 7.21
CA GLU A 328 -9.85 35.00 8.39
C GLU A 328 -10.20 36.43 8.84
N LYS A 329 -9.21 37.32 8.97
CA LYS A 329 -9.45 38.75 9.30
C LYS A 329 -10.38 39.43 8.30
N SER A 330 -10.17 39.20 7.00
CA SER A 330 -11.03 39.74 5.94
C SER A 330 -12.46 39.21 6.03
N LEU A 331 -12.63 37.90 6.30
CA LEU A 331 -13.92 37.27 6.50
C LEU A 331 -14.64 37.84 7.73
N TYR A 332 -13.94 37.96 8.86
CA TYR A 332 -14.50 38.55 10.08
C TYR A 332 -14.91 40.02 9.87
N ALA A 333 -14.08 40.82 9.19
CA ALA A 333 -14.42 42.20 8.87
C ALA A 333 -15.70 42.31 8.04
N LYS A 334 -15.86 41.44 7.03
CA LYS A 334 -17.10 41.37 6.22
C LYS A 334 -18.31 40.91 7.05
N MET A 335 -18.16 39.86 7.87
CA MET A 335 -19.26 39.35 8.70
C MET A 335 -19.72 40.36 9.76
N LEU A 336 -18.81 41.18 10.28
CA LEU A 336 -19.11 42.23 11.25
C LEU A 336 -19.57 43.55 10.60
N GLY A 337 -19.69 43.60 9.26
CA GLY A 337 -20.10 44.82 8.55
C GLY A 337 -19.08 45.96 8.67
N ILE A 338 -17.82 45.65 9.03
CA ILE A 338 -16.71 46.61 9.03
C ILE A 338 -16.26 46.77 7.58
N ASN A 339 -17.12 47.33 6.74
CA ASN A 339 -16.76 47.72 5.39
C ASN A 339 -15.86 48.94 5.47
N LYS A 340 -14.65 48.83 4.90
CA LYS A 340 -13.73 49.96 4.67
C LYS A 340 -14.27 51.01 3.67
N GLU A 341 -15.55 50.97 3.31
CA GLU A 341 -16.18 51.83 2.30
C GLU A 341 -17.12 52.92 2.88
N SER A 342 -17.24 53.07 4.21
CA SER A 342 -18.06 54.15 4.79
C SER A 342 -17.34 55.48 5.06
N ASP A 343 -16.11 55.69 4.57
CA ASP A 343 -15.41 56.98 4.68
C ASP A 343 -15.19 57.61 3.30
N LYS A 344 -16.28 58.06 2.67
CA LYS A 344 -16.23 59.21 1.76
C LYS A 344 -16.93 60.37 2.46
N PRO A 345 -16.32 61.57 2.56
CA PRO A 345 -16.99 62.70 3.18
C PRO A 345 -18.09 63.20 2.24
N SER A 346 -19.33 62.74 2.45
CA SER A 346 -20.49 63.40 1.87
C SER A 346 -20.74 64.69 2.64
N LYS A 347 -20.66 65.81 1.93
CA LYS A 347 -21.03 67.13 2.42
C LYS A 347 -22.48 67.12 2.93
N ASP A 348 -22.67 67.87 4.03
CA ASP A 348 -23.93 68.38 4.56
C ASP A 348 -24.92 67.39 5.19
N VAL A 349 -24.75 67.10 6.49
CA VAL A 349 -25.88 66.97 7.45
C VAL A 349 -25.47 67.52 8.81
N LYS A 350 -26.37 68.31 9.41
CA LYS A 350 -26.21 68.99 10.71
C LYS A 350 -25.92 68.03 11.86
N VAL A 351 -25.00 68.46 12.72
CA VAL A 351 -24.59 67.83 13.98
C VAL A 351 -25.74 67.90 14.99
N GLU A 352 -26.15 66.75 15.51
CA GLU A 352 -26.72 66.65 16.86
C GLU A 352 -25.86 65.72 17.72
N ASP A 353 -25.52 66.23 18.89
CA ASP A 353 -24.47 65.77 19.78
C ASP A 353 -24.90 64.54 20.58
N LYS A 354 -24.21 63.41 20.37
CA LYS A 354 -24.25 62.23 21.26
C LYS A 354 -22.84 61.74 21.60
N SER A 355 -21.98 62.68 21.99
CA SER A 355 -20.74 62.40 22.74
C SER A 355 -21.09 61.85 24.13
N LYS A 356 -21.21 60.52 24.28
CA LYS A 356 -21.02 59.80 25.57
C LYS A 356 -20.98 58.26 25.50
N ILE A 357 -21.37 57.62 24.40
CA ILE A 357 -21.51 56.15 24.35
C ILE A 357 -20.25 55.44 23.78
N ALA A 358 -19.41 56.13 23.01
CA ALA A 358 -18.29 55.50 22.29
C ALA A 358 -17.03 55.19 23.13
N LYS A 359 -16.91 55.67 24.37
CA LYS A 359 -15.71 55.44 25.19
C LYS A 359 -15.72 54.12 25.98
N GLY A 360 -16.84 53.39 26.03
CA GLY A 360 -16.99 52.18 26.84
C GLY A 360 -16.69 50.84 26.13
N ILE A 361 -16.75 50.79 24.81
CA ILE A 361 -16.74 49.51 24.07
C ILE A 361 -15.34 49.11 23.58
N LEU A 362 -14.38 50.03 23.59
CA LEU A 362 -13.02 49.76 23.08
C LEU A 362 -12.14 48.95 24.06
N TRP A 363 -12.45 48.93 25.36
CA TRP A 363 -11.66 48.22 26.37
C TRP A 363 -12.04 46.74 26.53
N THR A 364 -13.25 46.33 26.14
CA THR A 364 -13.71 44.94 26.32
C THR A 364 -13.12 43.99 25.28
N LEU A 365 -12.70 44.47 24.11
CA LEU A 365 -12.15 43.64 23.03
C LEU A 365 -10.65 43.32 23.17
N LEU A 366 -9.87 44.13 23.88
CA LEU A 366 -8.47 43.80 24.18
C LEU A 366 -8.33 42.73 25.28
N GLY A 367 -9.34 42.60 26.16
CA GLY A 367 -9.36 41.60 27.23
C GLY A 367 -9.56 40.16 26.73
N ALA A 368 -10.36 39.96 25.68
CA ALA A 368 -10.68 38.62 25.18
C ALA A 368 -9.47 37.91 24.53
N SER A 369 -8.54 38.65 23.94
CA SER A 369 -7.28 38.10 23.42
C SER A 369 -6.27 37.76 24.52
N ALA A 370 -6.30 38.45 25.67
CA ALA A 370 -5.37 38.22 26.77
C ALA A 370 -5.75 36.98 27.61
N VAL A 371 -7.05 36.69 27.77
CA VAL A 371 -7.52 35.54 28.58
C VAL A 371 -7.19 34.20 27.93
N VAL A 372 -7.18 34.10 26.60
CA VAL A 372 -6.82 32.86 25.89
C VAL A 372 -5.31 32.57 25.94
N VAL A 373 -4.47 33.61 26.00
CA VAL A 373 -3.02 33.44 26.17
C VAL A 373 -2.66 33.10 27.63
N GLY A 374 -3.40 33.62 28.62
CA GLY A 374 -3.19 33.31 30.04
C GLY A 374 -3.58 31.88 30.45
N MET A 375 -4.68 31.34 29.90
CA MET A 375 -5.11 29.96 30.21
C MET A 375 -4.17 28.87 29.64
N LEU A 376 -3.41 29.18 28.60
CA LEU A 376 -2.42 28.26 28.02
C LEU A 376 -1.11 28.18 28.84
N VAL A 377 -0.78 29.21 29.62
CA VAL A 377 0.42 29.22 30.46
C VAL A 377 0.18 28.53 31.82
N HIS A 378 -1.02 28.61 32.39
CA HIS A 378 -1.30 28.00 33.70
C HIS A 378 -1.47 26.46 33.65
N ARG A 379 -1.72 25.86 32.48
CA ARG A 379 -1.88 24.41 32.34
C ARG A 379 -0.56 23.64 32.15
N PHE A 380 0.57 24.34 32.16
CA PHE A 380 1.93 23.78 32.07
C PHE A 380 2.80 24.08 33.31
N ALA A 381 2.22 24.64 34.37
CA ALA A 381 2.90 24.94 35.63
C ALA A 381 2.21 24.30 36.85
N SER A 382 1.50 23.18 36.68
CA SER A 382 1.01 22.33 37.78
C SER A 382 1.16 20.87 37.42
#